data_AF-A0A1F6CXC0-F1
#
_entry.id   AF-A0A1F6CXC0-F1
#
_cell.length_a   1.000
_cell.length_b   1.000
_cell.length_c   1.000
_cell.angle_alpha   90.00
_cell.angle_beta   90.00
_cell.angle_gamma   90.00
#
_symmetry.space_group_name_H-M   'P 1'
#
loop_
_entity.id
_entity.type
_entity.pdbx_description
1 polymer ?
#
loop_
_entity_poly.entity_id
_entity_poly.type
_entity_poly.pdbx_seq_one_letter_code
_entity_poly.pdbx_strand_id
1 'polypeptide(L)'
;MRKNIANSALAAGALFLPFFASAAAQDLNGVLAFISKFANNVVGLLITIALIVFFWGLIRYVLASGEAKGEGLQIMLWGVIAVFVMVSIWGIIKLLQTTFGVQNTTISVPQGIPYQP
;
A
#
# COMPACT_ATOMS: atom_id res chain seq x y z
N MET A 1 46.63 -18.55 -23.27
CA MET A 1 45.60 -17.55 -23.66
C MET A 1 44.15 -18.01 -23.44
N ARG A 2 43.80 -19.31 -23.43
CA ARG A 2 42.42 -19.81 -23.22
C ARG A 2 41.79 -19.58 -21.82
N LYS A 3 42.60 -19.38 -20.77
CA LYS A 3 42.13 -19.25 -19.38
C LYS A 3 41.42 -17.92 -19.10
N ASN A 4 41.73 -16.86 -19.85
CA ASN A 4 41.15 -15.52 -19.62
C ASN A 4 39.71 -15.42 -20.11
N ILE A 5 39.36 -16.16 -21.16
CA ILE A 5 38.02 -16.20 -21.75
C ILE A 5 37.04 -16.94 -20.82
N ALA A 6 37.53 -17.99 -20.14
CA ALA A 6 36.76 -18.71 -19.12
C ALA A 6 36.46 -17.83 -17.89
N ASN A 7 37.43 -17.02 -17.45
CA ASN A 7 37.23 -16.10 -16.32
C ASN A 7 36.25 -14.97 -16.66
N SER A 8 36.24 -14.46 -17.90
CA SER A 8 35.26 -13.46 -18.33
C SER A 8 33.84 -14.04 -18.47
N ALA A 9 33.69 -15.31 -18.85
CA ALA A 9 32.39 -15.98 -18.92
C ALA A 9 31.77 -16.20 -17.53
N LEU A 10 32.60 -16.54 -16.53
CA LEU A 10 32.17 -16.65 -15.13
C LEU A 10 31.77 -15.28 -14.56
N ALA A 11 32.51 -14.22 -14.87
CA ALA A 11 32.16 -12.86 -14.43
C ALA A 11 30.84 -12.37 -15.05
N ALA A 12 30.59 -12.68 -16.32
CA ALA A 12 29.31 -12.36 -16.97
C ALA A 12 28.14 -13.14 -16.34
N GLY A 13 28.32 -14.42 -16.01
CA GLY A 13 27.32 -15.22 -15.29
C GLY A 13 27.03 -14.71 -13.87
N ALA A 14 28.05 -14.19 -13.18
CA ALA A 14 27.91 -13.65 -11.82
C ALA A 14 26.98 -12.43 -11.74
N LEU A 15 26.90 -11.63 -12.82
CA LEU A 15 25.99 -10.47 -12.90
C LEU A 15 24.51 -10.86 -12.96
N PHE A 16 24.21 -12.11 -13.34
CA PHE A 16 22.84 -12.62 -13.40
C PHE A 16 22.41 -13.33 -12.10
N LEU A 17 23.33 -13.69 -11.21
CA LEU A 17 23.04 -14.31 -9.91
C LEU A 17 22.02 -13.52 -9.07
N PRO A 18 22.07 -12.18 -8.98
CA PRO A 18 21.10 -11.42 -8.19
C PRO A 18 19.66 -11.55 -8.72
N PHE A 19 19.49 -11.68 -10.05
CA PHE A 19 18.18 -11.83 -10.67
C PHE A 19 17.55 -13.19 -10.35
N PHE A 20 18.35 -14.27 -10.37
CA PHE A 20 17.89 -15.61 -10.00
C PHE A 20 17.69 -15.76 -8.48
N ALA A 21 18.55 -15.15 -7.66
CA ALA A 21 18.41 -15.14 -6.20
C ALA A 21 17.14 -14.39 -5.75
N SER A 22 16.78 -13.29 -6.43
CA SER A 22 15.57 -12.51 -6.14
C SER A 22 14.27 -13.22 -6.55
N ALA A 23 14.33 -14.10 -7.55
CA ALA A 23 13.18 -14.90 -7.99
C ALA A 23 12.96 -16.16 -7.14
N ALA A 24 14.04 -16.79 -6.65
CA ALA A 24 13.97 -17.98 -5.79
C ALA A 24 13.50 -17.67 -4.35
N ALA A 25 13.54 -16.41 -3.92
CA ALA A 25 13.20 -15.98 -2.56
C ALA A 25 11.72 -15.60 -2.36
N GLN A 26 10.82 -15.93 -3.29
CA GLN A 26 9.39 -15.67 -3.10
C GLN A 26 8.70 -16.81 -2.35
N ASP A 27 8.76 -16.72 -1.02
CA ASP A 27 7.88 -17.46 -0.12
C ASP A 27 6.46 -16.85 -0.14
N LEU A 28 5.42 -17.62 0.22
CA LEU A 28 4.02 -17.16 0.25
C LEU A 28 3.87 -15.89 1.11
N ASN A 29 4.67 -15.79 2.18
CA ASN A 29 4.74 -14.62 3.05
C ASN A 29 5.27 -13.38 2.32
N GLY A 30 6.23 -13.53 1.42
CA GLY A 30 6.77 -12.44 0.61
C GLY A 30 5.72 -11.87 -0.34
N VAL A 31 4.93 -12.75 -0.96
CA VAL A 31 3.81 -12.34 -1.83
C VAL A 31 2.72 -11.64 -1.02
N LEU A 32 2.34 -12.20 0.13
CA LEU A 32 1.29 -11.61 0.96
C LEU A 32 1.72 -10.25 1.54
N ALA A 33 2.96 -10.13 2.01
CA ALA A 33 3.53 -8.86 2.46
C ALA A 33 3.59 -7.80 1.34
N PHE A 34 3.95 -8.22 0.13
CA PHE A 34 3.94 -7.33 -1.04
C PHE A 34 2.52 -6.81 -1.33
N ILE A 35 1.53 -7.70 -1.34
CA ILE A 35 0.12 -7.34 -1.57
C ILE A 35 -0.38 -6.40 -0.47
N SER A 36 -0.14 -6.72 0.80
CA SER A 36 -0.55 -5.86 1.92
C SER A 36 0.09 -4.48 1.86
N LYS A 37 1.39 -4.41 1.54
CA LYS A 37 2.11 -3.15 1.39
C LYS A 37 1.58 -2.34 0.20
N PHE A 38 1.34 -3.00 -0.93
CA PHE A 38 0.77 -2.37 -2.11
C PHE A 38 -0.62 -1.79 -1.83
N ALA A 39 -1.52 -2.59 -1.23
CA ALA A 39 -2.85 -2.15 -0.87
C ALA A 39 -2.83 -0.96 0.09
N ASN A 40 -2.00 -1.00 1.15
CA ASN A 40 -1.85 0.11 2.09
C ASN A 40 -1.37 1.40 1.40
N ASN A 41 -0.42 1.28 0.47
CA ASN A 41 0.06 2.42 -0.30
C ASN A 41 -1.04 3.01 -1.22
N VAL A 42 -1.81 2.15 -1.88
CA VAL A 42 -2.93 2.58 -2.74
C VAL A 42 -4.00 3.30 -1.92
N VAL A 43 -4.38 2.76 -0.76
CA VAL A 43 -5.34 3.42 0.15
C VAL A 43 -4.82 4.79 0.59
N GLY A 44 -3.55 4.89 1.01
CA GLY A 44 -2.94 6.17 1.37
C GLY A 44 -2.93 7.19 0.23
N LEU A 45 -2.70 6.73 -1.01
CA LEU A 45 -2.77 7.58 -2.20
C LEU A 45 -4.20 8.06 -2.47
N LEU A 46 -5.19 7.19 -2.38
CA LEU A 46 -6.60 7.55 -2.57
C LEU A 46 -7.07 8.57 -1.54
N ILE A 47 -6.66 8.43 -0.27
CA ILE A 47 -6.97 9.42 0.78
C ILE A 47 -6.39 10.79 0.42
N THR A 48 -5.14 10.81 -0.07
CA THR A 48 -4.48 12.06 -0.47
C THR A 48 -5.24 12.76 -1.61
N ILE A 49 -5.64 12.01 -2.64
CA ILE A 49 -6.42 12.54 -3.77
C ILE A 49 -7.80 13.00 -3.31
N ALA A 50 -8.47 12.23 -2.45
CA ALA A 50 -9.77 12.58 -1.91
C ALA A 50 -9.73 13.91 -1.13
N LEU A 51 -8.68 14.14 -0.34
CA LEU A 51 -8.49 15.41 0.37
C LEU A 51 -8.31 16.57 -0.61
N ILE A 52 -7.53 16.41 -1.67
CA ILE A 52 -7.36 17.44 -2.71
C ILE A 52 -8.70 17.79 -3.35
N VAL A 53 -9.48 16.80 -3.76
CA VAL A 53 -10.81 17.00 -4.38
C VAL A 53 -11.79 17.63 -3.39
N PHE A 54 -11.74 17.24 -2.12
CA PHE A 54 -12.54 17.83 -1.05
C PHE A 54 -12.24 19.33 -0.88
N PHE A 55 -10.97 19.71 -0.77
CA PHE A 55 -10.58 21.12 -0.66
C PHE A 55 -10.92 21.91 -1.92
N TRP A 56 -10.78 21.31 -3.11
CA TRP A 56 -11.20 21.94 -4.37
C TRP A 56 -12.71 22.24 -4.38
N GLY A 57 -13.54 21.28 -3.95
CA GLY A 57 -14.98 21.45 -3.80
C GLY A 57 -15.33 22.53 -2.77
N LEU A 58 -14.63 22.56 -1.64
CA LEU A 58 -14.81 23.58 -0.59
C LEU A 58 -14.52 24.99 -1.11
N ILE A 59 -13.39 25.18 -1.81
CA ILE A 59 -13.02 26.47 -2.39
C ILE A 59 -14.09 26.92 -3.40
N ARG A 60 -14.56 26.02 -4.27
CA ARG A 60 -15.62 26.33 -5.25
C ARG A 60 -16.94 26.71 -4.57
N TYR A 61 -17.31 26.03 -3.49
CA TYR A 61 -18.51 26.35 -2.73
C TYR A 61 -18.43 27.73 -2.05
N VAL A 62 -17.29 28.06 -1.44
CA VAL A 62 -17.08 29.34 -0.75
C VAL A 62 -17.06 30.51 -1.73
N LEU A 63 -16.48 30.32 -2.92
CA LEU A 63 -16.39 31.36 -3.96
C LEU A 63 -17.65 31.48 -4.82
N ALA A 64 -18.55 30.50 -4.78
CA ALA A 64 -19.77 30.52 -5.58
C ALA A 64 -20.85 31.44 -5.00
N SER A 65 -21.56 32.14 -5.87
CA SER A 65 -22.68 33.03 -5.55
C SER A 65 -23.85 32.81 -6.52
N GLY A 66 -25.08 33.03 -6.04
CA GLY A 66 -26.30 32.78 -6.82
C GLY A 66 -26.56 31.29 -7.10
N GLU A 67 -27.05 30.96 -8.30
CA GLU A 67 -27.40 29.59 -8.71
C GLU A 67 -26.19 28.62 -8.68
N ALA A 68 -24.98 29.13 -8.93
CA ALA A 68 -23.73 28.36 -8.86
C ALA A 68 -23.42 27.82 -7.45
N LYS A 69 -24.07 28.36 -6.40
CA LYS A 69 -23.89 27.93 -5.02
C LYS A 69 -24.49 26.54 -4.76
N GLY A 70 -25.57 26.19 -5.47
CA GLY A 70 -26.19 24.87 -5.38
C GLY A 70 -25.28 23.76 -5.93
N GLU A 71 -24.62 24.05 -7.05
CA GLU A 71 -23.68 23.12 -7.69
C GLU A 71 -22.40 22.95 -6.86
N GLY A 72 -21.87 24.05 -6.30
CA GLY A 72 -20.75 24.01 -5.34
C GLY A 72 -21.09 23.22 -4.07
N LEU A 73 -22.32 23.35 -3.56
CA LEU A 73 -22.79 22.60 -2.39
C LEU A 73 -22.84 21.09 -2.69
N GLN A 74 -23.32 20.70 -3.88
CA GLN A 74 -23.38 19.30 -4.28
C GLN A 74 -21.98 18.67 -4.33
N ILE A 75 -21.01 19.35 -4.95
CA ILE A 75 -19.62 18.88 -5.04
C ILE A 75 -18.99 18.77 -3.64
N MET A 76 -19.21 19.76 -2.76
CA MET A 76 -18.75 19.72 -1.37
C MET A 76 -19.33 18.51 -0.63
N LEU A 77 -20.62 18.25 -0.78
CA LEU A 77 -21.32 17.18 -0.07
C LEU A 77 -20.82 15.79 -0.52
N TRP A 78 -20.56 15.60 -1.81
CA TRP A 78 -19.88 14.41 -2.33
C TRP A 78 -18.47 14.24 -1.76
N GLY A 79 -17.71 15.34 -1.62
CA GLY A 79 -16.40 15.33 -0.97
C GLY A 79 -16.47 14.91 0.50
N VAL A 80 -17.42 15.46 1.26
CA VAL A 80 -17.65 15.10 2.68
C VAL A 80 -17.98 13.61 2.81
N ILE A 81 -18.89 13.10 1.97
CA ILE A 81 -19.29 11.69 1.99
C ILE A 81 -18.08 10.78 1.71
N ALA A 82 -17.26 11.12 0.70
CA ALA A 82 -16.08 10.34 0.37
C ALA A 82 -15.10 10.26 1.54
N VAL A 83 -14.80 11.38 2.20
CA VAL A 83 -13.93 11.41 3.37
C VAL A 83 -14.55 10.65 4.55
N PHE A 84 -15.85 10.82 4.79
CA PHE A 84 -16.57 10.16 5.88
C PHE A 84 -16.51 8.63 5.77
N VAL A 85 -16.71 8.07 4.56
CA VAL A 85 -16.63 6.62 4.32
C VAL A 85 -15.22 6.11 4.57
N MET A 86 -14.19 6.82 4.08
CA MET A 86 -12.78 6.42 4.27
C MET A 86 -12.40 6.38 5.76
N VAL A 87 -12.79 7.40 6.54
CA VAL A 87 -12.51 7.45 7.98
C VAL A 87 -13.33 6.42 8.75
N SER A 88 -14.60 6.22 8.38
CA SER A 88 -15.48 5.25 9.03
C SER A 88 -14.97 3.83 8.92
N ILE A 89 -14.47 3.43 7.75
CA ILE A 89 -13.88 2.09 7.56
C ILE A 89 -12.71 1.88 8.52
N TRP A 90 -11.81 2.87 8.66
CA TRP A 90 -10.66 2.75 9.55
C TRP A 90 -11.04 2.75 11.03
N GLY A 91 -12.07 3.52 11.40
CA GLY A 91 -12.66 3.51 12.74
C GLY A 91 -13.25 2.15 13.09
N ILE A 92 -14.00 1.53 12.17
CA ILE A 92 -14.59 0.19 12.35
C ILE A 92 -13.48 -0.87 12.46
N ILE A 93 -12.45 -0.82 11.60
CA ILE A 93 -11.31 -1.74 11.68
C ILE A 93 -10.65 -1.66 13.07
N LYS A 94 -10.40 -0.46 13.57
CA LYS A 94 -9.81 -0.27 14.90
C LYS A 94 -10.72 -0.74 16.03
N LEU A 95 -12.02 -0.49 15.90
CA LEU A 95 -13.00 -0.96 16.87
C LEU A 95 -12.96 -2.49 16.96
N LEU A 96 -13.03 -3.17 15.80
CA LEU A 96 -12.93 -4.63 15.71
C LEU A 96 -11.60 -5.14 16.27
N GLN A 97 -10.48 -4.51 15.94
CA GLN A 97 -9.16 -4.88 16.49
C GLN A 97 -9.14 -4.79 18.02
N THR A 98 -9.72 -3.74 18.58
CA THR A 98 -9.80 -3.54 20.03
C THR A 98 -10.74 -4.56 20.68
N THR A 99 -11.91 -4.79 20.09
CA THR A 99 -12.91 -5.75 20.60
C THR A 99 -12.39 -7.19 20.61
N PHE A 100 -11.67 -7.60 19.55
CA PHE A 100 -11.14 -8.96 19.43
C PHE A 100 -9.69 -9.10 19.91
N GLY A 101 -9.09 -8.04 20.46
CA GLY A 101 -7.72 -8.08 20.99
C GLY A 101 -6.63 -8.29 19.93
N VAL A 102 -6.90 -7.96 18.66
CA VAL A 102 -5.95 -8.12 17.55
C VAL A 102 -5.00 -6.93 17.52
N GLN A 103 -3.83 -7.11 18.14
CA GLN A 103 -2.83 -6.05 18.33
C GLN A 103 -1.70 -6.08 17.30
N ASN A 104 -1.45 -7.25 16.70
CA ASN A 104 -0.35 -7.47 15.77
C ASN A 104 -0.89 -8.00 14.43
N THR A 105 -0.75 -7.22 13.37
CA THR A 105 -0.99 -7.66 11.98
C THR A 105 0.24 -8.35 11.38
N THR A 106 1.28 -8.58 12.19
CA THR A 106 2.47 -9.32 11.78
C THR A 106 2.12 -10.80 11.69
N ILE A 107 2.27 -11.37 10.50
CA ILE A 107 2.14 -12.81 10.28
C ILE A 107 3.36 -13.48 10.94
N SER A 108 3.20 -13.96 12.16
CA SER A 108 4.21 -14.76 12.84
C SER A 108 4.11 -16.21 12.35
N VAL A 109 4.94 -16.56 11.38
CA VAL A 109 5.08 -17.95 10.92
C VAL A 109 5.85 -18.72 11.99
N PRO A 110 5.36 -19.90 12.44
CA PRO A 110 6.10 -20.76 13.35
C PRO A 110 7.49 -21.05 12.79
N GLN A 111 8.54 -20.61 13.50
CA GLN A 111 9.89 -21.01 13.15
C GLN A 111 10.00 -22.51 13.47
N GLY A 112 10.30 -23.33 12.46
CA GLY A 112 10.52 -24.76 12.66
C GLY A 112 11.55 -25.01 13.77
N ILE A 113 11.41 -26.14 14.47
CA ILE A 113 12.31 -26.51 15.56
C ILE A 113 13.75 -26.54 15.01
N PRO A 114 14.70 -25.78 15.58
CA PRO A 114 16.09 -25.82 15.12
C PRO A 114 16.63 -27.24 15.30
N TYR A 115 17.08 -27.86 14.21
CA TYR A 115 17.82 -29.12 14.28
C TYR A 115 19.15 -28.85 14.98
N GLN A 116 19.29 -29.33 16.22
CA GLN A 116 20.56 -29.38 16.94
C GLN A 116 21.24 -30.71 16.57
N PRO A 117 22.46 -30.69 15.98
CA PRO A 117 23.20 -31.90 15.64
C PRO A 117 23.64 -32.68 16.88
#